data_AF-A0A1F5GCC1-F1
#
_entry.id   AF-A0A1F5GCC1-F1
#
_cell.length_a   1.000
_cell.length_b   1.000
_cell.length_c   1.000
_cell.angle_alpha   90.00
_cell.angle_beta   90.00
_cell.angle_gamma   90.00
#
_symmetry.space_group_name_H-M   'P 1'
#
loop_
_entity.id
_entity.type
_entity.pdbx_description
1 polymer ?
#
loop_
_entity_poly.entity_id
_entity_poly.type
_entity_poly.pdbx_seq_one_letter_code
_entity_poly.pdbx_strand_id
1 'polypeptide(L)'
;MVVETEVSVYHFFQKELLFLQSLIGGARHQEMLQQLAMGDCELRGLRRALVDRFDGGNGRDALMLAVIYAAASGQIILDSDRVQVGKLTKREAEIFARLAEGYRSPAIAEHVGVHKHAIEARLENVFAKLGVLNRFEAAALIHQRIRQSGGKLTILEVIGSSTNP
;
A
#
# COMPACT_ATOMS: atom_id res chain seq x y z
N MET A 1 2.31 18.37 -17.26
CA MET A 1 3.12 17.14 -17.31
C MET A 1 2.80 16.30 -16.08
N VAL A 2 1.72 15.53 -16.10
CA VAL A 2 1.34 14.63 -14.98
C VAL A 2 0.64 13.41 -15.58
N VAL A 3 1.38 12.45 -16.14
CA VAL A 3 0.79 11.13 -16.52
C VAL A 3 1.79 9.96 -16.57
N GLU A 4 3.10 10.16 -16.44
CA GLU A 4 4.05 9.06 -16.72
C GLU A 4 4.21 8.02 -15.60
N THR A 5 3.77 8.29 -14.37
CA THR A 5 3.93 7.35 -13.25
C THR A 5 2.81 6.30 -13.15
N GLU A 6 1.60 6.57 -13.65
CA GLU A 6 0.47 5.62 -13.56
C GLU A 6 0.69 4.39 -14.46
N VAL A 7 1.21 4.59 -15.67
CA VAL A 7 1.27 3.51 -16.68
C VAL A 7 2.36 2.48 -16.34
N SER A 8 3.48 2.89 -15.75
CA SER A 8 4.60 1.99 -15.44
C SER A 8 4.31 1.04 -14.28
N VAL A 9 3.47 1.46 -13.32
CA VAL A 9 3.02 0.62 -12.21
C VAL A 9 2.07 -0.42 -12.79
N TYR A 10 0.98 0.01 -13.44
CA TYR A 10 -0.06 -0.90 -13.95
C TYR A 10 0.45 -1.96 -14.95
N HIS A 11 1.38 -1.62 -15.85
CA HIS A 11 1.85 -2.56 -16.88
C HIS A 11 2.83 -3.62 -16.33
N PHE A 12 3.64 -3.28 -15.33
CA PHE A 12 4.48 -4.24 -14.61
C PHE A 12 3.60 -5.26 -13.86
N PHE A 13 2.48 -4.81 -13.28
CA PHE A 13 1.62 -5.66 -12.44
C PHE A 13 0.65 -6.57 -13.20
N GLN A 14 0.23 -6.26 -14.44
CA GLN A 14 -0.75 -7.08 -15.16
C GLN A 14 -0.29 -8.53 -15.41
N LYS A 15 1.00 -8.77 -15.70
CA LYS A 15 1.52 -10.13 -15.93
C LYS A 15 1.71 -10.93 -14.64
N GLU A 16 1.95 -10.25 -13.53
CA GLU A 16 2.33 -10.86 -12.25
C GLU A 16 1.12 -11.13 -11.34
N LEU A 17 0.05 -10.35 -11.48
CA LEU A 17 -1.21 -10.61 -10.80
C LEU A 17 -1.94 -11.83 -11.38
N LEU A 18 -1.81 -12.08 -12.69
CA LEU A 18 -2.23 -13.33 -13.34
C LEU A 18 -1.57 -14.55 -12.67
N PHE A 19 -0.33 -14.42 -12.18
CA PHE A 19 0.37 -15.50 -11.48
C PHE A 19 -0.25 -15.78 -10.10
N LEU A 20 -0.53 -14.76 -9.29
CA LEU A 20 -1.26 -14.94 -8.01
C LEU A 20 -2.67 -15.49 -8.23
N GLN A 21 -3.39 -14.98 -9.24
CA GLN A 21 -4.70 -15.48 -9.64
C GLN A 21 -4.64 -16.96 -10.07
N SER A 22 -3.58 -17.36 -10.78
CA SER A 22 -3.37 -18.76 -11.21
C SER A 22 -3.10 -19.72 -10.06
N LEU A 23 -2.47 -19.27 -8.98
CA LEU A 23 -2.09 -20.10 -7.84
C LEU A 23 -3.25 -20.39 -6.89
N ILE A 24 -4.19 -19.46 -6.76
CA ILE A 24 -5.15 -19.47 -5.64
C ILE A 24 -6.59 -19.74 -6.11
N GLY A 25 -6.92 -19.45 -7.38
CA GLY A 25 -8.28 -19.51 -7.91
C GLY A 25 -9.10 -18.33 -7.40
N GLY A 26 -9.89 -17.71 -8.29
CA GLY A 26 -10.44 -16.36 -8.12
C GLY A 26 -11.14 -16.06 -6.78
N ALA A 27 -11.92 -16.99 -6.23
CA ALA A 27 -12.63 -16.78 -4.95
C ALA A 27 -11.69 -16.83 -3.72
N ARG A 28 -10.82 -17.84 -3.64
CA ARG A 28 -9.82 -17.94 -2.56
C ARG A 28 -8.79 -16.81 -2.63
N HIS A 29 -8.53 -16.29 -3.82
CA HIS A 29 -7.65 -15.15 -4.02
C HIS A 29 -8.19 -13.89 -3.34
N GLN A 30 -9.48 -13.62 -3.47
CA GLN A 30 -10.12 -12.45 -2.87
C GLN A 30 -10.14 -12.53 -1.33
N GLU A 31 -10.50 -13.69 -0.81
CA GLU A 31 -10.50 -13.96 0.64
C GLU A 31 -9.08 -13.85 1.22
N MET A 32 -8.08 -14.41 0.55
CA MET A 32 -6.68 -14.29 0.96
C MET A 32 -6.20 -12.83 0.95
N LEU A 33 -6.55 -12.04 -0.06
CA LEU A 33 -6.21 -10.62 -0.13
C LEU A 33 -6.88 -9.80 0.97
N GLN A 34 -8.13 -10.11 1.32
CA GLN A 34 -8.81 -9.50 2.46
C GLN A 34 -8.14 -9.88 3.78
N GLN A 35 -7.82 -11.16 4.00
CA GLN A 35 -7.11 -11.62 5.20
C GLN A 35 -5.71 -10.99 5.31
N LEU A 36 -4.99 -10.84 4.20
CA LEU A 36 -3.72 -10.13 4.14
C LEU A 36 -3.88 -8.65 4.54
N ALA A 37 -4.90 -7.98 4.03
CA ALA A 37 -5.20 -6.59 4.37
C ALA A 37 -5.56 -6.44 5.86
N MET A 38 -6.32 -7.36 6.43
CA MET A 38 -6.67 -7.35 7.86
C MET A 38 -5.51 -7.75 8.77
N GLY A 39 -4.44 -8.34 8.23
CA GLY A 39 -3.28 -8.80 9.00
C GLY A 39 -3.47 -10.17 9.65
N ASP A 40 -4.57 -10.86 9.32
CA ASP A 40 -5.00 -12.12 9.94
C ASP A 40 -4.35 -13.36 9.31
N CYS A 41 -3.55 -13.20 8.26
CA CYS A 41 -2.94 -14.33 7.56
C CYS A 41 -1.54 -14.67 8.10
N GLU A 42 -1.34 -15.94 8.48
CA GLU A 42 -0.02 -16.51 8.80
C GLU A 42 0.67 -17.05 7.55
N LEU A 43 0.86 -16.23 6.52
CA LEU A 43 1.53 -16.66 5.30
C LEU A 43 3.04 -16.45 5.35
N ARG A 44 3.70 -16.88 6.43
CA ARG A 44 5.18 -16.81 6.58
C ARG A 44 5.90 -17.46 5.38
N GLY A 45 5.36 -18.58 4.87
CA GLY A 45 5.87 -19.29 3.71
C GLY A 45 5.66 -18.55 2.38
N LEU A 46 4.44 -18.05 2.12
CA LEU A 46 4.14 -17.28 0.90
C LEU A 46 4.89 -15.96 0.88
N ARG A 47 4.98 -15.28 2.03
CA ARG A 47 5.76 -14.04 2.17
C ARG A 47 7.21 -14.28 1.79
N ARG A 48 7.85 -15.35 2.30
CA ARG A 48 9.24 -15.66 1.94
C ARG A 48 9.37 -16.00 0.45
N ALA A 49 8.49 -16.84 -0.08
CA ALA A 49 8.50 -17.21 -1.51
C ALA A 49 8.27 -16.02 -2.45
N LEU A 50 7.41 -15.06 -2.06
CA LEU A 50 7.17 -13.84 -2.81
C LEU A 50 8.32 -12.84 -2.61
N VAL A 51 8.81 -12.64 -1.39
CA VAL A 51 9.96 -11.76 -1.13
C VAL A 51 11.18 -12.23 -1.93
N ASP A 52 11.54 -13.52 -1.88
CA ASP A 52 12.71 -14.05 -2.59
C ASP A 52 12.59 -13.95 -4.12
N ARG A 53 11.36 -13.93 -4.66
CA ARG A 53 11.09 -13.86 -6.11
C ARG A 53 10.82 -12.44 -6.62
N PHE A 54 10.37 -11.53 -5.75
CA PHE A 54 9.95 -10.18 -6.08
C PHE A 54 10.76 -9.07 -5.38
N ASP A 55 11.82 -9.40 -4.62
CA ASP A 55 12.88 -8.45 -4.24
C ASP A 55 13.73 -8.08 -5.46
N GLY A 56 13.13 -7.52 -6.50
CA GLY A 56 13.81 -7.03 -7.70
C GLY A 56 14.79 -5.87 -7.45
N GLY A 57 15.34 -5.72 -6.24
CA GLY A 57 16.35 -4.73 -5.85
C GLY A 57 15.82 -3.31 -5.65
N ASN A 58 14.54 -3.06 -5.90
CA ASN A 58 13.94 -1.71 -5.87
C ASN A 58 13.30 -1.32 -4.52
N GLY A 59 13.39 -2.20 -3.51
CA GLY A 59 12.91 -1.92 -2.16
C GLY A 59 11.39 -1.99 -1.95
N ARG A 60 10.62 -2.50 -2.92
CA ARG A 60 9.16 -2.67 -2.79
C ARG A 60 8.75 -4.03 -2.21
N ASP A 61 7.60 -4.07 -1.55
CA ASP A 61 7.02 -5.28 -0.95
C ASP A 61 5.94 -5.86 -1.88
N ALA A 62 6.18 -7.06 -2.41
CA ALA A 62 5.30 -7.70 -3.37
C ALA A 62 3.90 -7.99 -2.81
N LEU A 63 3.80 -8.36 -1.53
CA LEU A 63 2.50 -8.56 -0.88
C LEU A 63 1.76 -7.22 -0.76
N MET A 64 2.49 -6.15 -0.46
CA MET A 64 1.89 -4.81 -0.39
C MET A 64 1.34 -4.37 -1.74
N LEU A 65 2.09 -4.62 -2.81
CA LEU A 65 1.69 -4.28 -4.17
C LEU A 65 0.44 -5.06 -4.61
N ALA A 66 0.35 -6.35 -4.25
CA ALA A 66 -0.84 -7.15 -4.50
C ALA A 66 -2.09 -6.58 -3.80
N VAL A 67 -1.94 -6.17 -2.53
CA VAL A 67 -3.02 -5.54 -1.75
C VAL A 67 -3.44 -4.20 -2.35
N ILE A 68 -2.47 -3.35 -2.71
CA ILE A 68 -2.70 -2.05 -3.36
C ILE A 68 -3.51 -2.22 -4.64
N TYR A 69 -3.08 -3.14 -5.52
CA TYR A 69 -3.78 -3.42 -6.76
C TYR A 69 -5.20 -3.92 -6.51
N ALA A 70 -5.36 -4.86 -5.57
CA ALA A 70 -6.67 -5.41 -5.25
C ALA A 70 -7.65 -4.33 -4.78
N ALA A 71 -7.18 -3.35 -4.00
CA ALA A 71 -7.99 -2.22 -3.57
C ALA A 71 -8.30 -1.27 -4.74
N ALA A 72 -7.29 -0.92 -5.54
CA ALA A 72 -7.45 -0.01 -6.68
C ALA A 72 -8.37 -0.58 -7.77
N SER A 73 -8.36 -1.90 -7.96
CA SER A 73 -9.23 -2.60 -8.91
C SER A 73 -10.61 -2.94 -8.34
N GLY A 74 -10.79 -2.84 -7.02
CA GLY A 74 -12.04 -3.17 -6.35
C GLY A 74 -12.28 -4.63 -6.04
N GLN A 75 -11.22 -5.44 -6.09
CA GLN A 75 -11.27 -6.83 -5.68
C GLN A 75 -11.39 -6.95 -4.16
N ILE A 76 -10.88 -6.00 -3.39
CA ILE A 76 -11.14 -5.91 -1.95
C ILE A 76 -11.93 -4.65 -1.63
N ILE A 77 -12.86 -4.80 -0.69
CA ILE A 77 -13.65 -3.71 -0.13
C ILE A 77 -13.40 -3.72 1.37
N LEU A 78 -12.84 -2.64 1.87
CA LEU A 78 -12.64 -2.35 3.28
C LEU A 78 -13.52 -1.17 3.67
N ASP A 79 -13.69 -0.96 4.97
CA ASP A 79 -14.45 0.16 5.51
C ASP A 79 -13.62 1.46 5.43
N SER A 80 -13.70 2.14 4.27
CA SER A 80 -12.95 3.37 3.94
C SER A 80 -13.25 4.55 4.87
N ASP A 81 -14.37 4.50 5.59
CA ASP A 81 -14.83 5.58 6.46
C ASP A 81 -14.09 5.59 7.81
N ARG A 82 -13.38 4.51 8.15
CA ARG A 82 -12.52 4.43 9.34
C ARG A 82 -11.30 5.34 9.26
N VAL A 83 -10.86 5.69 8.04
CA VAL A 83 -9.65 6.48 7.85
C VAL A 83 -9.89 7.96 8.11
N GLN A 84 -9.25 8.47 9.16
CA GLN A 84 -9.30 9.89 9.52
C GLN A 84 -8.21 10.68 8.78
N VAL A 85 -8.54 11.06 7.54
CA VAL A 85 -7.72 11.90 6.66
C VAL A 85 -7.50 13.30 7.27
N GLY A 86 -6.28 13.86 7.14
CA GLY A 86 -5.97 15.24 7.54
C GLY A 86 -5.29 15.43 8.91
N LYS A 87 -4.98 14.35 9.64
CA LYS A 87 -4.26 14.41 10.93
C LYS A 87 -2.74 14.24 10.84
N LEU A 88 -2.20 13.99 9.64
CA LEU A 88 -0.78 13.74 9.46
C LEU A 88 0.00 15.04 9.25
N THR A 89 1.17 15.13 9.88
CA THR A 89 2.15 16.16 9.55
C THR A 89 2.72 15.95 8.15
N LYS A 90 3.33 16.98 7.56
CA LYS A 90 3.96 16.88 6.22
C LYS A 90 4.94 15.69 6.13
N ARG A 91 5.77 15.49 7.15
CA ARG A 91 6.77 14.40 7.15
C ARG A 91 6.13 13.03 7.32
N GLU A 92 5.08 12.92 8.12
CA GLU A 92 4.28 11.70 8.26
C GLU A 92 3.56 11.34 6.95
N ALA A 93 2.95 12.32 6.29
CA ALA A 93 2.30 12.13 5.00
C ALA A 93 3.30 11.69 3.92
N GLU A 94 4.50 12.26 3.87
CA GLU A 94 5.55 11.88 2.93
C GLU A 94 6.04 10.43 3.15
N ILE A 95 6.24 10.03 4.41
CA ILE A 95 6.62 8.66 4.77
C ILE A 95 5.49 7.69 4.42
N PHE A 96 4.25 8.06 4.75
CA PHE A 96 3.08 7.24 4.50
C PHE A 96 2.79 7.09 3.00
N ALA A 97 3.02 8.13 2.20
CA ALA A 97 2.85 8.06 0.75
C ALA A 97 3.77 7.00 0.12
N ARG A 98 5.05 6.97 0.51
CA ARG A 98 5.98 5.93 0.05
C ARG A 98 5.55 4.53 0.49
N LEU A 99 4.99 4.39 1.69
CA LEU A 99 4.41 3.12 2.13
C LEU A 99 3.21 2.71 1.27
N ALA A 100 2.31 3.65 0.95
CA ALA A 100 1.15 3.44 0.09
C ALA A 100 1.53 3.19 -1.39
N GLU A 101 2.74 3.53 -1.80
CA GLU A 101 3.34 3.14 -3.09
C GLU A 101 3.96 1.74 -3.07
N GLY A 102 4.01 1.09 -1.90
CA GLY A 102 4.51 -0.28 -1.74
C GLY A 102 5.97 -0.39 -1.27
N TYR A 103 6.63 0.71 -0.88
CA TYR A 103 8.01 0.63 -0.38
C TYR A 103 8.10 -0.01 1.02
N ARG A 104 9.22 -0.71 1.27
CA ARG A 104 9.56 -1.29 2.58
C ARG A 104 10.19 -0.24 3.48
N SER A 105 10.05 -0.41 4.80
CA SER A 105 10.65 0.51 5.79
C SER A 105 12.15 0.75 5.60
N PRO A 106 13.01 -0.24 5.25
CA PRO A 106 14.42 0.01 4.93
C PRO A 106 14.60 0.93 3.72
N ALA A 107 13.87 0.68 2.62
CA ALA A 107 13.94 1.51 1.43
C ALA A 107 13.45 2.94 1.71
N ILE A 108 12.35 3.10 2.45
CA ILE A 108 11.87 4.43 2.88
C ILE A 108 12.92 5.12 3.75
N ALA A 109 13.56 4.39 4.67
CA ALA A 109 14.58 4.90 5.57
C ALA A 109 15.80 5.44 4.81
N GLU A 110 16.27 4.71 3.79
CA GLU A 110 17.33 5.13 2.88
C GLU A 110 16.98 6.43 2.15
N HIS A 111 15.75 6.53 1.61
CA HIS A 111 15.29 7.75 0.92
C HIS A 111 15.16 8.96 1.85
N VAL A 112 14.78 8.73 3.11
CA VAL A 112 14.50 9.78 4.11
C VAL A 112 15.75 10.18 4.89
N GLY A 113 16.81 9.36 4.88
CA GLY A 113 18.05 9.57 5.61
C GLY A 113 17.96 9.29 7.11
N VAL A 114 17.18 8.27 7.52
CA VAL A 114 16.99 7.88 8.93
C VAL A 114 17.12 6.37 9.12
N HIS A 115 17.13 5.89 10.36
CA HIS A 115 17.12 4.45 10.64
C HIS A 115 15.73 3.83 10.38
N LYS A 116 15.72 2.56 9.93
CA LYS A 116 14.51 1.76 9.70
C LYS A 116 13.54 1.79 10.90
N HIS A 117 14.05 1.62 12.12
CA HIS A 117 13.22 1.63 13.33
C HIS A 117 12.52 2.98 13.56
N ALA A 118 13.14 4.10 13.16
CA ALA A 118 12.50 5.40 13.23
C ALA A 118 11.34 5.52 12.21
N ILE A 119 11.45 4.87 11.05
CA ILE A 119 10.33 4.77 10.10
C ILE A 119 9.21 3.90 10.67
N GLU A 120 9.52 2.74 11.25
CA GLU A 120 8.53 1.84 11.87
C GLU A 120 7.74 2.56 12.97
N ALA A 121 8.43 3.20 13.92
CA ALA A 121 7.78 3.95 14.99
C ALA A 121 6.93 5.13 14.47
N ARG A 122 7.38 5.82 13.41
CA ARG A 122 6.57 6.88 12.79
C ARG A 122 5.34 6.32 12.10
N LEU A 123 5.45 5.18 11.43
CA LEU A 123 4.34 4.52 10.78
C LEU A 123 3.31 4.01 11.79
N GLU A 124 3.73 3.50 12.95
CA GLU A 124 2.81 3.13 14.05
C GLU A 124 1.98 4.34 14.51
N ASN A 125 2.63 5.50 14.70
CA ASN A 125 1.93 6.74 15.04
C ASN A 125 0.97 7.19 13.93
N VAL A 126 1.39 7.06 12.66
CA VAL A 126 0.52 7.34 11.50
C VAL A 126 -0.71 6.42 11.51
N PHE A 127 -0.51 5.12 11.76
CA PHE A 127 -1.61 4.15 11.78
C PHE A 127 -2.60 4.45 12.90
N ALA A 128 -2.10 4.78 14.09
CA ALA A 128 -2.92 5.23 15.20
C ALA A 128 -3.71 6.51 14.88
N LYS A 129 -3.09 7.49 14.20
CA LYS A 129 -3.77 8.74 13.77
C LYS A 129 -4.83 8.50 12.71
N LEU A 130 -4.58 7.57 11.79
CA LEU A 130 -5.49 7.22 10.70
C LEU A 130 -6.59 6.24 11.14
N GLY A 131 -6.44 5.54 12.27
CA GLY A 131 -7.40 4.55 12.76
C GLY A 131 -7.30 3.20 12.03
N VAL A 132 -6.12 2.87 11.50
CA VAL A 132 -5.85 1.63 10.76
C VAL A 132 -5.00 0.70 11.61
N LEU A 133 -5.18 -0.62 11.45
CA LEU A 133 -4.54 -1.63 12.29
C LEU A 133 -3.15 -2.00 11.80
N ASN A 134 -2.95 -1.99 10.48
CA ASN A 134 -1.70 -2.43 9.89
C ASN A 134 -1.39 -1.71 8.57
N ARG A 135 -0.18 -1.95 8.07
CA ARG A 135 0.32 -1.33 6.84
C ARG A 135 -0.45 -1.72 5.57
N PHE A 136 -0.94 -2.95 5.49
CA PHE A 136 -1.68 -3.44 4.33
C PHE A 136 -3.07 -2.81 4.27
N GLU A 137 -3.77 -2.79 5.41
CA GLU A 137 -5.04 -2.08 5.57
C GLU A 137 -4.88 -0.60 5.20
N ALA A 138 -3.84 0.06 5.71
CA ALA A 138 -3.58 1.47 5.44
C ALA A 138 -3.39 1.75 3.93
N ALA A 139 -2.62 0.91 3.24
CA ALA A 139 -2.42 1.05 1.80
C ALA A 139 -3.71 0.76 1.02
N ALA A 140 -4.42 -0.31 1.37
CA ALA A 140 -5.67 -0.68 0.72
C ALA A 140 -6.74 0.42 0.83
N LEU A 141 -6.95 0.98 2.03
CA LEU A 141 -7.98 2.01 2.24
C LEU A 141 -7.72 3.28 1.42
N ILE A 142 -6.45 3.70 1.29
CA ILE A 142 -6.09 4.87 0.47
C ILE A 142 -6.39 4.62 -1.00
N HIS A 143 -5.96 3.48 -1.54
CA HIS A 143 -6.20 3.14 -2.95
C HIS A 143 -7.68 2.93 -3.26
N GLN A 144 -8.43 2.36 -2.31
CA GLN A 144 -9.88 2.28 -2.40
C GLN A 144 -10.52 3.68 -2.48
N ARG A 145 -10.04 4.64 -1.67
CA ARG A 145 -10.56 6.02 -1.64
C ARG A 145 -10.22 6.80 -2.91
N ILE A 146 -9.00 6.61 -3.45
CA ILE A 146 -8.60 7.15 -4.77
C ILE A 146 -9.55 6.63 -5.86
N ARG A 147 -9.82 5.32 -5.85
CA ARG A 147 -10.75 4.69 -6.79
C ARG A 147 -12.17 5.24 -6.66
N GLN A 148 -12.70 5.36 -5.44
CA GLN A 148 -14.02 5.96 -5.17
C GLN A 148 -14.11 7.41 -5.64
N SER A 149 -13.00 8.13 -5.65
CA SER A 149 -12.89 9.51 -6.17
C SER A 149 -12.75 9.58 -7.70
N GLY A 150 -12.84 8.43 -8.39
CA GLY A 150 -12.69 8.31 -9.84
C GLY A 150 -11.26 8.49 -10.34
N GLY A 151 -10.24 8.23 -9.51
CA GLY A 151 -8.83 8.39 -9.87
C GLY A 151 -8.34 9.83 -9.92
N LYS A 152 -9.17 10.80 -9.52
CA LYS A 152 -8.84 12.23 -9.59
C LYS A 152 -7.91 12.73 -8.50
N LEU A 153 -7.74 11.95 -7.42
CA LEU A 153 -6.95 12.31 -6.27
C LEU A 153 -5.66 11.48 -6.23
N THR A 154 -4.55 12.15 -5.96
CA THR A 154 -3.28 11.54 -5.61
C THR A 154 -3.27 11.06 -4.16
N ILE A 155 -2.31 10.19 -3.81
CA ILE A 155 -2.13 9.70 -2.44
C ILE A 155 -2.03 10.86 -1.43
N LEU A 156 -1.25 11.91 -1.75
CA LEU A 156 -1.05 13.06 -0.86
C LEU A 156 -2.32 13.90 -0.66
N GLU A 157 -3.13 14.05 -1.71
CA GLU A 157 -4.43 14.74 -1.64
C GLU A 157 -5.43 13.94 -0.79
N VAL A 158 -5.44 12.60 -0.94
CA VAL A 158 -6.26 11.72 -0.10
C VAL A 158 -5.82 11.73 1.36
N ILE A 159 -4.56 12.01 1.67
CA ILE A 159 -4.05 12.10 3.04
C ILE A 159 -4.34 13.47 3.69
N GLY A 160 -4.77 14.46 2.90
CA GLY A 160 -5.09 15.80 3.40
C GLY A 160 -3.84 16.64 3.69
N SER A 161 -2.68 16.30 3.14
CA SER A 161 -1.59 17.29 3.04
C SER A 161 -1.96 18.27 1.93
N SER A 162 -2.80 19.25 2.28
CA SER A 162 -2.92 20.46 1.49
C SER A 162 -1.52 21.03 1.31
N THR A 163 -0.96 20.85 0.12
CA THR A 163 0.08 21.71 -0.43
C THR A 163 -0.53 23.11 -0.53
N ASN A 164 -0.57 23.82 0.59
CA ASN A 164 -0.66 25.26 0.54
C ASN A 164 0.75 25.75 0.13
N PRO A 165 0.86 26.57 -0.93
CA PRO A 165 2.13 27.10 -1.44
C PRO A 165 2.90 27.91 -0.38
#